data_AF-A0ABC8CMB5-F1
#
_entry.id   AF-A0ABC8CMB5-F1
#
_cell.length_a   1.000
_cell.length_b   1.000
_cell.length_c   1.000
_cell.angle_alpha   90.00
_cell.angle_beta   90.00
_cell.angle_gamma   90.00
#
_symmetry.space_group_name_H-M   'P 1'
#
loop_
_entity.id
_entity.type
_entity.pdbx_description
1 polymer ?
#
loop_
_entity_poly.entity_id
_entity_poly.type
_entity_poly.pdbx_seq_one_letter_code
_entity_poly.pdbx_strand_id
1 'polypeptide(L)'
;MSELIIENSDFVVIPTTGTHTDMAQTWKIIDVIPEGKHYAVLPTIWDKRKSTADRARKVLEDEGIPVIWPGVESRAYFDRQFGHWPRNSAKELHGYPAIFDKIIAQITN
;
A
#
# COMPACT_ATOMS: atom_id res chain seq x y z
N MET A 1 13.69 -14.79 -6.31
CA MET A 1 13.05 -13.86 -7.26
C MET A 1 12.57 -12.58 -6.57
N SER A 2 11.87 -12.66 -5.44
CA SER A 2 11.44 -11.49 -4.64
C SER A 2 12.62 -10.62 -4.17
N GLU A 3 13.68 -11.23 -3.65
CA GLU A 3 14.88 -10.51 -3.18
C GLU A 3 15.56 -9.68 -4.27
N LEU A 4 15.73 -10.26 -5.48
CA LEU A 4 16.28 -9.54 -6.63
C LEU A 4 15.40 -8.37 -7.07
N ILE A 5 14.07 -8.51 -7.00
CA ILE A 5 13.13 -7.43 -7.31
C ILE A 5 13.26 -6.31 -6.26
N ILE A 6 13.33 -6.67 -4.98
CA ILE A 6 13.52 -5.71 -3.89
C ILE A 6 14.83 -4.95 -4.10
N GLU A 7 15.94 -5.65 -4.31
CA GLU A 7 17.26 -5.06 -4.50
C GLU A 7 17.27 -4.00 -5.63
N ASN A 8 16.62 -4.28 -6.76
CA ASN A 8 16.57 -3.40 -7.92
C ASN A 8 15.50 -2.30 -7.88
N SER A 9 14.63 -2.27 -6.87
CA SER A 9 13.54 -1.27 -6.79
C SER A 9 13.98 -0.02 -6.05
N ASP A 10 13.76 1.20 -6.52
CA ASP A 10 14.11 2.40 -5.71
C ASP A 10 13.24 2.53 -4.45
N PHE A 11 12.01 2.02 -4.53
CA PHE A 11 11.04 2.04 -3.44
C PHE A 11 10.13 0.80 -3.52
N VAL A 12 9.85 0.18 -2.38
CA VAL A 12 8.96 -1.00 -2.31
C VAL A 12 7.60 -0.60 -1.70
N VAL A 13 6.52 -0.79 -2.46
CA VAL A 13 5.15 -0.64 -1.93
C VAL A 13 4.60 -2.03 -1.59
N ILE A 14 4.16 -2.23 -0.34
CA ILE A 14 3.57 -3.49 0.11
C ILE A 14 2.06 -3.32 0.30
N PRO A 15 1.22 -3.76 -0.66
CA PRO A 15 -0.24 -3.68 -0.49
C PRO A 15 -0.75 -4.71 0.52
N THR A 16 -1.69 -4.32 1.38
CA THR A 16 -2.33 -5.23 2.36
C THR A 16 -3.79 -4.88 2.59
N THR A 17 -4.68 -5.87 2.70
CA THR A 17 -6.07 -5.61 3.12
C THR A 17 -6.21 -5.44 4.64
N GLY A 18 -5.13 -5.67 5.40
CA GLY A 18 -5.11 -5.66 6.86
C GLY A 18 -5.78 -6.88 7.50
N THR A 19 -6.19 -7.88 6.72
CA THR A 19 -6.63 -9.18 7.26
C THR A 19 -5.45 -9.91 7.90
N HIS A 20 -5.74 -10.83 8.82
CA HIS A 20 -4.69 -11.58 9.52
C HIS A 20 -3.72 -12.30 8.56
N THR A 21 -4.26 -12.93 7.51
CA THR A 21 -3.45 -13.62 6.49
C THR A 21 -2.56 -12.65 5.72
N ASP A 22 -3.11 -11.53 5.26
CA ASP A 22 -2.33 -10.54 4.50
C ASP A 22 -1.29 -9.84 5.37
N MET A 23 -1.60 -9.57 6.63
CA MET A 23 -0.64 -9.04 7.60
C MET A 23 0.52 -10.02 7.82
N ALA A 24 0.25 -11.32 7.96
CA ALA A 24 1.30 -12.31 8.08
C ALA A 24 2.22 -12.37 6.84
N GLN A 25 1.69 -12.11 5.64
CA GLN A 25 2.51 -11.98 4.43
C GLN A 25 3.27 -10.65 4.38
N THR A 26 2.64 -9.57 4.84
CA THR A 26 3.27 -8.24 4.93
C THR A 26 4.53 -8.29 5.77
N TRP A 27 4.45 -8.91 6.96
CA TRP A 27 5.61 -9.10 7.84
C TRP A 27 6.74 -9.89 7.19
N LYS A 28 6.42 -11.00 6.52
CA LYS A 28 7.43 -11.80 5.81
C LYS A 28 8.15 -11.02 4.71
N ILE A 29 7.45 -10.10 4.05
CA ILE A 29 8.08 -9.24 3.03
C ILE A 29 8.99 -8.22 3.72
N ILE A 30 8.53 -7.59 4.80
CA ILE A 30 9.34 -6.64 5.59
C ILE A 30 10.63 -7.29 6.07
N ASP A 31 10.57 -8.51 6.59
CA ASP A 31 11.73 -9.24 7.13
C ASP A 31 12.85 -9.49 6.10
N VAL A 32 12.51 -9.47 4.80
CA VAL A 32 13.48 -9.67 3.71
C VAL A 32 13.87 -8.37 3.01
N ILE A 33 13.35 -7.21 3.45
CA ILE A 33 13.78 -5.91 2.93
C ILE A 33 15.17 -5.58 3.50
N PRO A 34 16.17 -5.31 2.65
CA PRO A 34 17.51 -4.92 3.12
C PRO A 34 17.47 -3.64 3.96
N GLU A 35 18.37 -3.55 4.94
CA GLU A 35 18.54 -2.34 5.74
C GLU A 35 18.81 -1.11 4.84
N GLY A 36 18.17 0.01 5.17
CA GLY A 36 18.27 1.26 4.40
C GLY A 36 17.44 1.29 3.11
N LYS A 37 16.76 0.20 2.74
CA LYS A 37 15.87 0.19 1.57
C LYS A 37 14.57 0.93 1.88
N HIS A 38 14.18 1.88 1.04
CA HIS A 38 12.93 2.62 1.22
C HIS A 38 11.72 1.76 0.86
N TYR A 39 10.74 1.72 1.76
CA TYR A 39 9.48 1.03 1.54
C TYR A 39 8.34 1.68 2.32
N ALA A 40 7.10 1.32 1.98
CA ALA A 40 5.95 1.59 2.81
C ALA A 40 4.83 0.58 2.57
N VAL A 41 4.03 0.34 3.60
CA VAL A 41 2.83 -0.49 3.52
C VAL A 41 1.65 0.36 3.03
N LEU A 42 0.89 -0.16 2.07
CA LEU A 42 -0.29 0.48 1.50
C LEU A 42 -1.55 -0.33 1.86
N PRO A 43 -2.38 0.15 2.79
CA PRO A 43 -3.68 -0.46 3.03
C PRO A 43 -4.57 -0.38 1.79
N THR A 44 -5.13 -1.51 1.35
CA THR A 44 -6.00 -1.61 0.17
C THR A 44 -7.38 -2.11 0.57
N ILE A 45 -8.36 -1.81 -0.29
CA ILE A 45 -9.77 -2.21 -0.11
C ILE A 45 -10.29 -1.75 1.26
N TRP A 46 -9.79 -0.61 1.75
CA TRP A 46 -10.21 -0.14 3.06
C TRP A 46 -11.60 0.48 2.97
N ASP A 47 -12.42 0.21 3.98
CA ASP A 47 -13.78 0.72 4.08
C ASP A 47 -13.87 1.49 5.40
N LYS A 48 -14.28 2.76 5.35
CA LYS A 48 -14.46 3.63 6.52
C LYS A 48 -15.38 3.03 7.58
N ARG A 49 -16.28 2.13 7.20
CA ARG A 49 -17.22 1.45 8.09
C ARG A 49 -16.59 0.25 8.80
N LYS A 50 -15.42 -0.21 8.37
CA LYS A 50 -14.69 -1.35 8.92
C LYS A 50 -13.43 -0.87 9.62
N SER A 51 -13.16 -1.42 10.80
CA SER A 51 -11.95 -1.05 11.56
C SER A 51 -10.69 -1.82 11.13
N THR A 52 -10.78 -2.79 10.22
CA THR A 52 -9.67 -3.69 9.88
C THR A 52 -8.42 -2.95 9.39
N ALA A 53 -8.57 -2.10 8.39
CA ALA A 53 -7.44 -1.34 7.83
C ALA A 53 -6.87 -0.32 8.84
N ASP A 54 -7.71 0.33 9.64
CA ASP A 54 -7.24 1.27 10.68
C ASP A 54 -6.49 0.55 11.82
N ARG A 55 -6.95 -0.64 12.22
CA ARG A 55 -6.25 -1.47 13.21
C ARG A 55 -4.91 -1.95 12.66
N ALA A 56 -4.87 -2.46 11.43
CA ALA A 56 -3.64 -2.87 10.79
C ALA A 56 -2.64 -1.71 10.67
N ARG A 57 -3.11 -0.53 10.25
CA ARG A 57 -2.31 0.70 10.22
C ARG A 57 -1.70 1.01 11.58
N LYS A 58 -2.50 1.03 12.64
CA LYS A 58 -2.02 1.33 14.00
C LYS A 58 -0.94 0.35 14.45
N VAL A 59 -1.16 -0.95 14.24
CA VAL A 59 -0.16 -1.98 14.57
C VAL A 59 1.16 -1.74 13.81
N LEU A 60 1.09 -1.39 12.52
CA LEU A 60 2.28 -1.09 11.73
C LEU A 60 3.00 0.17 12.21
N GLU A 61 2.25 1.24 12.48
CA GLU A 61 2.81 2.51 12.99
C GLU A 61 3.43 2.35 14.38
N ASP A 62 2.82 1.55 15.26
CA ASP A 62 3.32 1.25 16.61
C ASP A 62 4.67 0.50 16.56
N GLU A 63 4.89 -0.33 15.53
CA GLU A 63 6.15 -1.03 15.24
C GLU A 63 7.13 -0.16 14.41
N GLY A 64 6.82 1.11 14.18
CA GLY A 64 7.66 2.04 13.42
C GLY A 64 7.68 1.79 11.90
N ILE A 65 6.76 0.99 11.38
CA ILE A 65 6.67 0.66 9.96
C ILE A 65 5.99 1.81 9.20
N PRO A 66 6.58 2.33 8.12
CA PRO A 66 5.98 3.40 7.32
C PRO A 66 4.71 2.95 6.60
N VAL A 67 3.63 3.72 6.73
CA VAL A 67 2.33 3.43 6.12
C VAL A 67 1.85 4.58 5.23
N ILE A 68 1.41 4.26 4.01
CA ILE A 68 0.76 5.22 3.11
C ILE A 68 -0.73 5.32 3.48
N TRP A 69 -1.10 6.42 4.14
CA TRP A 69 -2.47 6.67 4.59
C TRP A 69 -3.02 8.04 4.16
N PRO A 70 -4.30 8.15 3.72
CA PRO A 70 -5.26 7.06 3.47
C PRO A 70 -4.83 6.19 2.29
N GLY A 71 -5.14 4.89 2.38
CA GLY A 71 -4.81 3.90 1.34
C GLY A 71 -5.85 3.83 0.20
N VAL A 72 -5.91 2.72 -0.51
CA VAL A 72 -6.88 2.49 -1.62
C VAL A 72 -8.24 2.09 -1.06
N GLU A 73 -9.26 2.93 -1.23
CA GLU A 73 -10.61 2.67 -0.71
C GLU A 73 -11.31 1.53 -1.48
N SER A 74 -12.10 0.72 -0.77
CA SER A 74 -12.98 -0.27 -1.38
C SER A 74 -14.07 0.42 -2.19
N ARG A 75 -14.07 0.21 -3.51
CA ARG A 75 -15.07 0.77 -4.43
C ARG A 75 -15.48 -0.26 -5.44
N ALA A 76 -16.80 -0.47 -5.58
CA ALA A 76 -17.38 -1.29 -6.65
C ALA A 76 -16.98 -0.82 -8.06
N TYR A 77 -16.49 0.42 -8.19
CA TYR A 77 -15.89 0.93 -9.41
C TYR A 77 -14.67 0.11 -9.83
N PHE A 78 -13.74 -0.21 -8.91
CA PHE A 78 -12.52 -0.94 -9.27
C PHE A 78 -12.83 -2.35 -9.77
N ASP A 79 -13.83 -3.02 -9.19
CA ASP A 79 -14.30 -4.32 -9.68
C ASP A 79 -14.84 -4.22 -11.12
N ARG A 80 -15.54 -3.13 -11.46
CA ARG A 80 -16.06 -2.88 -12.81
C ARG A 80 -14.99 -2.49 -13.82
N GLN A 81 -13.84 -2.02 -13.36
CA GLN A 81 -12.70 -1.69 -14.22
C GLN A 81 -11.72 -2.85 -14.35
N PHE A 82 -12.00 -4.03 -13.78
CA PHE A 82 -11.11 -5.17 -13.91
C PHE A 82 -10.87 -5.51 -15.39
N GLY A 83 -9.61 -5.61 -15.79
CA GLY A 83 -9.20 -5.80 -17.20
C GLY A 83 -9.13 -4.53 -18.04
N HIS A 84 -9.45 -3.36 -17.47
CA HIS A 84 -9.36 -2.07 -18.13
C HIS A 84 -8.45 -1.12 -17.37
N TRP A 85 -7.64 -0.35 -18.10
CA TRP A 85 -6.96 0.78 -17.50
C TRP A 85 -7.99 1.88 -17.23
N PRO A 86 -8.09 2.43 -16.01
CA PRO A 86 -8.97 3.56 -15.75
C PRO A 86 -8.62 4.70 -16.71
N ARG A 87 -9.61 5.37 -17.30
CA ARG A 87 -9.30 6.48 -18.22
C ARG A 87 -8.61 7.54 -17.39
N ASN A 88 -7.50 8.08 -17.90
CA ASN A 88 -6.56 8.94 -17.19
C ASN A 88 -7.16 10.32 -16.83
N SER A 89 -8.24 10.33 -16.06
CA SER A 89 -8.93 11.50 -15.53
C SER A 89 -8.91 11.41 -14.01
N ALA A 90 -8.59 12.52 -13.34
CA ALA A 90 -8.43 12.56 -11.89
C ALA A 90 -9.66 12.03 -11.12
N LYS A 91 -10.86 12.16 -11.70
CA LYS A 91 -12.12 11.67 -11.14
C LYS A 91 -12.23 10.14 -11.15
N GLU A 92 -11.68 9.48 -12.17
CA GLU A 92 -11.70 8.03 -12.35
C GLU A 92 -10.53 7.33 -11.66
N LEU A 93 -9.50 8.08 -11.28
CA LEU A 93 -8.36 7.58 -10.52
C LEU A 93 -8.60 7.51 -9.01
N HIS A 94 -9.78 7.90 -8.50
CA HIS A 94 -10.28 7.57 -7.16
C HIS A 94 -9.25 7.58 -6.00
N GLY A 95 -8.44 8.64 -5.89
CA GLY A 95 -7.47 8.81 -4.80
C GLY A 95 -6.05 8.31 -5.10
N TYR A 96 -5.82 7.59 -6.21
CA TYR A 96 -4.48 7.23 -6.66
C TYR A 96 -3.53 8.42 -6.85
N PRO A 97 -3.94 9.61 -7.31
CA PRO A 97 -3.03 10.76 -7.39
C PRO A 97 -2.47 11.16 -6.01
N ALA A 98 -3.30 11.17 -4.96
CA ALA A 98 -2.84 11.49 -3.61
C ALA A 98 -1.94 10.39 -3.02
N ILE A 99 -2.17 9.13 -3.38
CA ILE A 99 -1.30 8.00 -3.02
C ILE A 99 0.06 8.16 -3.71
N PHE A 100 0.06 8.52 -5.00
CA PHE A 100 1.28 8.78 -5.76
C PHE A 100 2.09 9.92 -5.14
N ASP A 101 1.46 11.05 -4.82
CA ASP A 101 2.15 12.18 -4.19
C ASP A 101 2.82 11.78 -2.86
N LYS A 102 2.17 10.91 -2.07
CA LYS A 102 2.73 10.37 -0.83
C LYS A 102 3.92 9.44 -1.07
N ILE A 103 3.86 8.61 -2.12
CA ILE A 103 4.99 7.74 -2.51
C ILE A 103 6.17 8.61 -2.95
N ILE A 104 5.94 9.61 -3.80
CA ILE A 104 7.00 10.51 -4.25
C ILE A 104 7.63 11.25 -3.06
N ALA A 105 6.83 11.75 -2.12
CA ALA A 105 7.33 12.39 -0.91
C ALA A 105 8.20 11.46 -0.02
N GLN A 106 8.02 10.14 -0.10
CA GLN A 106 8.84 9.16 0.61
C GLN A 106 10.14 8.81 -0.13
N ILE A 107 10.21 9.08 -1.43
CA ILE A 107 11.39 8.84 -2.27
C ILE A 107 12.32 10.07 -2.28
N THR A 108 11.75 11.28 -2.20
CA THR A 108 12.50 12.53 -2.32
C THR A 108 13.00 13.12 -1.00
N ASN A 109 12.59 12.56 0.13
CA ASN A 109 13.04 12.95 1.48
C ASN A 109 14.14 12.01 1.96
#